data_AF-A0AA92DT78-F1
#
_entry.id   AF-A0AA92DT78-F1
#
_cell.length_a   1.000
_cell.length_b   1.000
_cell.length_c   1.000
_cell.angle_alpha   90.00
_cell.angle_beta   90.00
_cell.angle_gamma   90.00
#
_symmetry.space_group_name_H-M   'P 1'
#
loop_
_entity.id
_entity.type
_entity.pdbx_description
1 polymer ?
#
loop_
_entity_poly.entity_id
_entity_poly.type
_entity_poly.pdbx_seq_one_letter_code
_entity_poly.pdbx_strand_id
1 'polypeptide(L)'
;MTALLDFARALEFAAHKHIDQRRKGVRAEPYLNHLSEVAFLCAEATAGKDPVVVIAALLHDTLEDTDASYEEIEQHFGAEVAGVVAETTDDKRLRKAERKQRQIDAAPTASSRAKLVKLADKVSNLRSMAHSPPADWPLERKIEYFEWAHAVVAGLRGTDARLESLFDRAYEDGLAELRGEAV
;
A
#
# COMPACT_ATOMS: atom_id res chain seq x y z
N MET A 1 -9.69 21.38 14.23
CA MET A 1 -8.50 20.99 15.03
C MET A 1 -8.67 19.54 15.52
N THR A 2 -8.94 18.60 14.60
CA THR A 2 -9.27 17.19 14.89
C THR A 2 -8.34 16.18 14.21
N ALA A 3 -7.57 16.59 13.19
CA ALA A 3 -6.76 15.68 12.38
C ALA A 3 -5.80 14.77 13.15
N LEU A 4 -5.17 15.28 14.24
CA LEU A 4 -4.30 14.45 15.08
C LEU A 4 -5.10 13.40 15.89
N LEU A 5 -6.30 13.74 16.35
CA LEU A 5 -7.19 12.79 17.01
C LEU A 5 -7.71 11.75 16.01
N ASP A 6 -8.06 12.18 14.80
CA ASP A 6 -8.54 11.30 13.73
C ASP A 6 -7.44 10.32 13.31
N PHE A 7 -6.19 10.79 13.18
CA PHE A 7 -5.03 9.96 12.94
C PHE A 7 -4.77 8.96 14.07
N ALA A 8 -4.79 9.41 15.34
CA ALA A 8 -4.58 8.53 16.48
C ALA A 8 -5.64 7.42 16.55
N ARG A 9 -6.91 7.76 16.29
CA ARG A 9 -8.02 6.79 16.20
C ARG A 9 -7.82 5.81 15.06
N ALA A 10 -7.39 6.27 13.88
CA ALA A 10 -7.15 5.40 12.73
C ALA A 10 -5.98 4.44 12.99
N LEU A 11 -4.91 4.92 13.63
CA LEU A 11 -3.77 4.10 14.01
C LEU A 11 -4.16 3.01 15.00
N GLU A 12 -4.92 3.37 16.05
CA GLU A 12 -5.46 2.42 17.02
C GLU A 12 -6.37 1.38 16.34
N PHE A 13 -7.28 1.83 15.48
CA PHE A 13 -8.19 0.96 14.75
C PHE A 13 -7.45 -0.04 13.86
N ALA A 14 -6.51 0.45 13.04
CA ALA A 14 -5.68 -0.38 12.17
C ALA A 14 -4.85 -1.40 12.97
N ALA A 15 -4.24 -0.97 14.07
CA ALA A 15 -3.45 -1.85 14.94
C ALA A 15 -4.29 -2.99 15.53
N HIS A 16 -5.52 -2.70 15.97
CA HIS A 16 -6.43 -3.73 16.48
C HIS A 16 -6.93 -4.68 15.37
N LYS A 17 -7.36 -4.14 14.23
CA LYS A 17 -7.88 -4.96 13.12
C LYS A 17 -6.82 -5.91 12.54
N HIS A 18 -5.55 -5.47 12.53
CA HIS A 18 -4.42 -6.25 12.01
C HIS A 18 -3.56 -6.92 13.10
N ILE A 19 -4.08 -7.10 14.32
CA ILE A 19 -3.30 -7.57 15.50
C ILE A 19 -2.54 -8.88 15.25
N ASP A 20 -3.16 -9.83 14.56
CA ASP A 20 -2.58 -11.14 14.25
C ASP A 20 -1.89 -11.19 12.88
N GLN A 21 -2.00 -10.14 12.07
CA GLN A 21 -1.42 -10.11 10.72
C GLN A 21 0.07 -9.83 10.77
N ARG A 22 0.83 -10.52 9.91
CA ARG A 22 2.27 -10.35 9.73
C ARG A 22 2.62 -10.18 8.25
N ARG A 23 3.72 -9.47 7.98
CA ARG A 23 4.33 -9.39 6.64
C ARG A 23 4.82 -10.78 6.23
N LYS A 24 4.78 -11.08 4.93
CA LYS A 24 5.15 -12.40 4.36
C LYS A 24 6.66 -12.65 4.26
N GLY A 25 7.47 -11.65 4.58
CA GLY A 25 8.92 -11.77 4.56
C GLY A 25 9.44 -12.68 5.68
N VAL A 26 10.69 -13.13 5.56
CA VAL A 26 11.34 -14.01 6.55
C VAL A 26 11.33 -13.45 7.98
N ARG A 27 11.33 -12.13 8.14
CA ARG A 27 11.27 -11.47 9.46
C ARG A 27 9.89 -11.50 10.09
N ALA A 28 8.83 -11.81 9.33
CA ALA A 28 7.45 -11.87 9.79
C ALA A 28 7.05 -10.66 10.66
N GLU A 29 7.38 -9.45 10.21
CA GLU A 29 7.15 -8.22 10.98
C GLU A 29 5.65 -7.97 11.23
N PRO A 30 5.27 -7.33 12.35
CA PRO A 30 3.90 -6.86 12.57
C PRO A 30 3.39 -6.07 11.36
N TYR A 31 2.17 -6.38 10.89
CA TYR A 31 1.63 -5.73 9.69
C TYR A 31 1.48 -4.21 9.84
N LEU A 32 1.30 -3.74 11.07
CA LEU A 32 1.29 -2.32 11.42
C LEU A 32 2.52 -1.56 10.88
N ASN A 33 3.69 -2.21 10.78
CA ASN A 33 4.88 -1.59 10.21
C ASN A 33 4.65 -1.14 8.76
N HIS A 34 3.99 -1.96 7.95
CA HIS A 34 3.63 -1.61 6.58
C HIS A 34 2.67 -0.42 6.55
N LEU A 35 1.58 -0.51 7.29
CA LEU A 35 0.55 0.56 7.35
C LEU A 35 1.18 1.89 7.79
N SER A 36 2.07 1.86 8.77
CA SER A 36 2.80 3.04 9.23
C SER A 36 3.73 3.62 8.17
N GLU A 37 4.41 2.79 7.37
CA GLU A 37 5.29 3.25 6.29
C GLU A 37 4.48 3.90 5.17
N VAL A 38 3.37 3.28 4.74
CA VAL A 38 2.49 3.83 3.71
C VAL A 38 1.91 5.18 4.16
N ALA A 39 1.43 5.26 5.40
CA ALA A 39 0.93 6.51 5.96
C ALA A 39 2.00 7.61 6.04
N PHE A 40 3.23 7.26 6.44
CA PHE A 40 4.36 8.19 6.46
C PHE A 40 4.70 8.71 5.06
N LEU A 41 4.78 7.83 4.06
CA LEU A 41 5.04 8.19 2.67
C LEU A 41 3.96 9.14 2.12
N CYS A 42 2.69 8.88 2.42
CA CYS A 42 1.59 9.76 2.06
C CYS A 42 1.64 11.12 2.81
N ALA A 43 2.02 11.13 4.09
CA ALA A 43 2.18 12.35 4.86
C ALA A 43 3.29 13.23 4.27
N GLU A 44 4.41 12.63 3.88
CA GLU A 44 5.52 13.31 3.19
C GLU A 44 5.07 13.88 1.83
N ALA A 45 4.40 13.07 1.00
CA ALA A 45 3.93 13.50 -0.32
C ALA A 45 2.94 14.67 -0.24
N THR A 46 2.11 14.70 0.81
CA THR A 46 1.11 15.77 1.02
C THR A 46 1.63 16.91 1.88
N ALA A 47 2.89 16.87 2.33
CA ALA A 47 3.46 17.78 3.34
C ALA A 47 2.58 17.90 4.61
N GLY A 48 1.89 16.81 4.98
CA GLY A 48 0.96 16.74 6.10
C GLY A 48 -0.34 17.53 5.92
N LYS A 49 -0.64 18.01 4.71
CA LYS A 49 -1.79 18.90 4.44
C LYS A 49 -3.08 18.17 4.08
N ASP A 50 -3.02 16.88 3.75
CA ASP A 50 -4.20 16.08 3.42
C ASP A 50 -4.39 14.91 4.41
N PRO A 51 -5.09 15.13 5.54
CA PRO A 51 -5.31 14.09 6.53
C PRO A 51 -6.14 12.91 5.98
N VAL A 52 -6.97 13.11 4.96
CA VAL A 52 -7.77 12.03 4.36
C VAL A 52 -6.86 10.99 3.74
N VAL A 53 -5.84 11.41 2.98
CA VAL A 53 -4.88 10.49 2.35
C VAL A 53 -4.10 9.71 3.41
N VAL A 54 -3.63 10.40 4.46
CA VAL A 54 -2.81 9.78 5.52
C VAL A 54 -3.62 8.78 6.34
N ILE A 55 -4.87 9.11 6.68
CA ILE A 55 -5.77 8.21 7.39
C ILE A 55 -6.15 7.02 6.49
N ALA A 56 -6.52 7.26 5.23
CA ALA A 56 -6.83 6.18 4.30
C ALA A 56 -5.63 5.25 4.09
N ALA A 57 -4.40 5.77 4.06
CA ALA A 57 -3.18 4.97 4.01
C ALA A 57 -3.00 4.03 5.22
N LEU A 58 -3.35 4.46 6.43
CA LEU A 58 -3.35 3.57 7.61
C LEU A 58 -4.40 2.46 7.50
N LEU A 59 -5.51 2.74 6.81
CA LEU A 59 -6.68 1.87 6.75
C LEU A 59 -6.78 1.06 5.44
N HIS A 60 -5.87 1.24 4.50
CA HIS A 60 -6.07 0.83 3.10
C HIS A 60 -6.32 -0.68 2.91
N ASP A 61 -5.77 -1.51 3.80
CA ASP A 61 -5.93 -2.97 3.79
C ASP A 61 -7.03 -3.47 4.74
N THR A 62 -7.68 -2.60 5.52
CA THR A 62 -8.64 -3.04 6.54
C THR A 62 -9.87 -3.72 5.92
N LEU A 63 -10.43 -3.18 4.84
CA LEU A 63 -11.53 -3.82 4.11
C LEU A 63 -11.10 -5.10 3.39
N GLU A 64 -9.82 -5.23 3.05
CA GLU A 64 -9.30 -6.35 2.26
C GLU A 64 -8.92 -7.57 3.14
N ASP A 65 -8.31 -7.30 4.29
CA ASP A 65 -7.59 -8.30 5.10
C ASP A 65 -8.20 -8.53 6.49
N THR A 66 -9.24 -7.77 6.87
CA THR A 66 -9.82 -7.83 8.23
C THR A 66 -11.34 -8.00 8.17
N ASP A 67 -11.99 -7.91 9.33
CA ASP A 67 -13.45 -7.93 9.44
C ASP A 67 -14.09 -6.53 9.32
N ALA A 68 -13.30 -5.50 9.02
CA ALA A 68 -13.81 -4.13 8.87
C ALA A 68 -14.78 -4.00 7.70
N SER A 69 -15.83 -3.18 7.87
CA SER A 69 -16.79 -2.85 6.81
C SER A 69 -16.63 -1.41 6.33
N TYR A 70 -17.12 -1.13 5.12
CA TYR A 70 -17.13 0.24 4.58
C TYR A 70 -17.90 1.19 5.51
N GLU A 71 -19.05 0.76 6.01
CA GLU A 71 -19.91 1.52 6.91
C GLU A 71 -19.22 1.80 8.24
N GLU A 72 -18.45 0.85 8.78
CA GLU A 72 -17.63 1.05 9.98
C GLU A 72 -16.62 2.18 9.74
N ILE A 73 -15.86 2.11 8.63
CA ILE A 73 -14.87 3.15 8.29
C ILE A 73 -15.54 4.50 8.08
N GLU A 74 -16.67 4.56 7.36
CA GLU A 74 -17.41 5.79 7.11
C GLU A 74 -17.92 6.42 8.41
N GLN A 75 -18.46 5.62 9.34
CA GLN A 75 -18.95 6.12 10.62
C GLN A 75 -17.83 6.69 11.49
N HIS A 76 -16.65 6.07 11.49
CA HIS A 76 -15.53 6.49 12.33
C HIS A 76 -14.70 7.62 11.73
N PHE A 77 -14.52 7.63 10.40
CA PHE A 77 -13.53 8.47 9.72
C PHE A 77 -14.10 9.31 8.57
N GLY A 78 -15.39 9.14 8.25
CA GLY A 78 -16.10 9.91 7.24
C GLY A 78 -16.02 9.31 5.83
N ALA A 79 -16.96 9.73 4.97
CA ALA A 79 -17.14 9.20 3.63
C ALA A 79 -15.93 9.42 2.71
N GLU A 80 -15.18 10.52 2.87
CA GLU A 80 -13.99 10.77 2.06
C GLU A 80 -12.89 9.74 2.32
N VAL A 81 -12.65 9.36 3.58
CA VAL A 81 -11.68 8.31 3.94
C VAL A 81 -12.18 6.96 3.44
N ALA A 82 -13.44 6.62 3.72
CA ALA A 82 -14.02 5.35 3.30
C ALA A 82 -13.97 5.16 1.78
N GLY A 83 -14.24 6.22 1.01
CA GLY A 83 -14.12 6.21 -0.45
C GLY A 83 -12.70 5.89 -0.94
N VAL A 84 -11.67 6.52 -0.36
CA VAL A 84 -10.28 6.24 -0.73
C VAL A 84 -9.89 4.80 -0.36
N VAL A 85 -10.28 4.32 0.83
CA VAL A 85 -10.02 2.94 1.25
C VAL A 85 -10.71 1.93 0.30
N ALA A 86 -11.94 2.22 -0.13
CA ALA A 86 -12.64 1.38 -1.10
C ALA A 86 -11.93 1.33 -2.46
N GLU A 87 -11.41 2.46 -2.95
CA GLU A 87 -10.63 2.51 -4.20
C GLU A 87 -9.29 1.74 -4.12
N THR A 88 -8.76 1.54 -2.92
CA THR A 88 -7.50 0.81 -2.66
C THR A 88 -7.70 -0.66 -2.31
N THR A 89 -8.95 -1.13 -2.19
CA THR A 89 -9.30 -2.50 -1.78
C THR A 89 -9.50 -3.41 -2.99
N ASP A 90 -8.86 -4.58 -3.04
CA ASP A 90 -9.14 -5.59 -4.07
C ASP A 90 -10.38 -6.43 -3.74
N ASP A 91 -11.12 -6.83 -4.78
CA ASP A 91 -12.21 -7.80 -4.63
C ASP A 91 -11.67 -9.22 -4.43
N LYS A 92 -11.69 -9.70 -3.18
CA LYS A 92 -11.18 -11.04 -2.81
C LYS A 92 -11.98 -12.22 -3.37
N ARG A 93 -13.15 -12.00 -3.97
CA ARG A 93 -13.92 -13.05 -4.66
C ARG A 93 -13.29 -13.47 -5.99
N LEU A 94 -12.44 -12.61 -6.54
CA LEU A 94 -11.78 -12.84 -7.82
C LEU A 94 -10.51 -13.66 -7.67
N ARG A 95 -10.11 -14.32 -8.75
CA ARG A 95 -8.83 -15.03 -8.81
C ARG A 95 -7.67 -14.03 -8.73
N LYS A 96 -6.58 -14.45 -8.10
CA LYS A 96 -5.38 -13.60 -7.91
C LYS A 96 -4.88 -12.94 -9.20
N ALA A 97 -4.84 -13.66 -10.32
CA ALA A 97 -4.43 -13.13 -11.61
C ALA A 97 -5.38 -12.02 -12.11
N GLU A 98 -6.69 -12.20 -11.93
CA GLU A 98 -7.69 -11.19 -12.29
C GLU A 98 -7.59 -9.95 -11.41
N ARG A 99 -7.37 -10.10 -10.09
CA ARG A 99 -7.14 -8.95 -9.20
C ARG A 99 -5.91 -8.15 -9.62
N LYS A 100 -4.80 -8.84 -9.92
CA LYS A 100 -3.58 -8.20 -10.43
C LYS A 100 -3.82 -7.40 -11.70
N GLN A 101 -4.59 -7.95 -12.65
CA GLN A 101 -4.93 -7.26 -13.89
C GLN A 101 -5.82 -6.04 -13.63
N ARG A 102 -6.84 -6.17 -12.77
CA ARG A 102 -7.69 -5.04 -12.38
C ARG A 102 -6.92 -3.90 -11.72
N GLN A 103 -5.90 -4.19 -10.92
CA GLN A 103 -5.04 -3.13 -10.37
C GLN A 103 -4.33 -2.34 -11.48
N ILE A 104 -3.87 -3.00 -12.55
CA ILE A 104 -3.25 -2.34 -13.70
C ILE A 104 -4.30 -1.50 -14.45
N ASP A 105 -5.46 -2.08 -14.75
CA ASP A 105 -6.50 -1.43 -15.56
C ASP A 105 -7.14 -0.23 -14.83
N ALA A 106 -7.27 -0.30 -13.50
CA ALA A 106 -7.88 0.75 -12.68
C ALA A 106 -6.88 1.84 -12.25
N ALA A 107 -5.57 1.61 -12.35
CA ALA A 107 -4.56 2.58 -11.93
C ALA A 107 -4.69 3.96 -12.61
N PRO A 108 -4.90 4.06 -13.95
CA PRO A 108 -5.03 5.35 -14.63
C PRO A 108 -6.26 6.17 -14.19
N THR A 109 -7.34 5.50 -13.79
CA THR A 109 -8.65 6.11 -13.51
C THR A 109 -8.93 6.32 -12.02
N ALA A 110 -8.08 5.80 -11.13
CA ALA A 110 -8.19 6.03 -9.69
C ALA A 110 -8.12 7.52 -9.33
N SER A 111 -8.78 7.92 -8.25
CA SER A 111 -8.73 9.30 -7.75
C SER A 111 -7.31 9.71 -7.33
N SER A 112 -7.00 11.00 -7.36
CA SER A 112 -5.65 11.49 -6.99
C SER A 112 -5.22 11.03 -5.60
N ARG A 113 -6.15 10.99 -4.64
CA ARG A 113 -5.90 10.50 -3.28
C ARG A 113 -5.60 8.99 -3.27
N ALA A 114 -6.39 8.19 -3.98
CA ALA A 114 -6.16 6.75 -4.10
C ALA A 114 -4.84 6.44 -4.83
N LYS A 115 -4.46 7.22 -5.84
CA LYS A 115 -3.17 7.07 -6.53
C LYS A 115 -1.99 7.27 -5.59
N LEU A 116 -2.05 8.26 -4.68
CA LEU A 116 -1.01 8.47 -3.66
C LEU A 116 -0.86 7.26 -2.74
N VAL A 117 -1.98 6.71 -2.24
CA VAL A 117 -1.98 5.53 -1.38
C VAL A 117 -1.44 4.31 -2.13
N LYS A 118 -1.90 4.07 -3.37
CA LYS A 118 -1.42 2.94 -4.20
C LYS A 118 0.08 3.06 -4.52
N LEU A 119 0.59 4.26 -4.80
CA LEU A 119 2.02 4.48 -5.01
C LEU A 119 2.82 4.16 -3.75
N ALA A 120 2.42 4.71 -2.59
CA ALA A 120 3.08 4.47 -1.32
C ALA A 120 3.05 2.99 -0.90
N ASP A 121 1.93 2.30 -1.12
CA ASP A 121 1.79 0.84 -0.94
C ASP A 121 2.84 0.09 -1.77
N LYS A 122 2.93 0.38 -3.07
CA LYS A 122 3.89 -0.29 -3.97
C LYS A 122 5.34 -0.01 -3.55
N VAL A 123 5.67 1.19 -3.11
CA VAL A 123 7.00 1.52 -2.54
C VAL A 123 7.31 0.64 -1.31
N SER A 124 6.41 0.62 -0.32
CA SER A 124 6.60 -0.17 0.91
C SER A 124 6.74 -1.67 0.60
N ASN A 125 5.95 -2.18 -0.36
CA ASN A 125 6.00 -3.58 -0.75
C ASN A 125 7.29 -3.97 -1.46
N LEU A 126 7.78 -3.16 -2.40
CA LEU A 126 9.06 -3.46 -3.08
C LEU A 126 10.24 -3.40 -2.11
N ARG A 127 10.27 -2.42 -1.19
CA ARG A 127 11.26 -2.39 -0.11
C ARG A 127 11.24 -3.65 0.74
N SER A 128 10.05 -4.11 1.15
CA SER A 128 9.94 -5.35 1.92
C SER A 128 10.38 -6.58 1.13
N MET A 129 10.07 -6.65 -0.15
CA MET A 129 10.45 -7.76 -1.01
C MET A 129 11.97 -7.83 -1.23
N ALA A 130 12.66 -6.69 -1.27
CA ALA A 130 14.12 -6.62 -1.34
C ALA A 130 14.77 -7.07 -0.01
N HIS A 131 14.42 -6.41 1.10
CA HIS A 131 15.07 -6.63 2.40
C HIS A 131 14.66 -7.93 3.10
N SER A 132 13.46 -8.42 2.83
CA SER A 132 12.90 -9.60 3.49
C SER A 132 11.98 -10.34 2.53
N PRO A 133 12.50 -10.93 1.44
CA PRO A 133 11.70 -11.69 0.50
C PRO A 133 11.06 -12.90 1.20
N PRO A 134 9.85 -13.34 0.79
CA PRO A 134 9.29 -14.60 1.26
C PRO A 134 10.22 -15.77 0.92
N ALA A 135 10.48 -16.63 1.91
CA ALA A 135 11.40 -17.77 1.75
C ALA A 135 10.85 -18.85 0.80
N ASP A 136 9.53 -18.99 0.73
CA ASP A 136 8.82 -20.00 -0.05
C ASP A 136 8.56 -19.57 -1.51
N TRP A 137 8.92 -18.34 -1.89
CA TRP A 137 8.73 -17.88 -3.26
C TRP A 137 9.96 -18.22 -4.13
N PRO A 138 9.76 -18.87 -5.29
CA PRO A 138 10.84 -19.03 -6.28
C PRO A 138 11.25 -17.67 -6.84
N LEU A 139 12.49 -17.56 -7.33
CA LEU A 139 13.06 -16.30 -7.82
C LEU A 139 12.20 -15.68 -8.92
N GLU A 140 11.69 -16.49 -9.83
CA GLU A 140 10.83 -16.08 -10.94
C GLU A 140 9.58 -15.37 -10.41
N ARG A 141 8.95 -15.92 -9.37
CA ARG A 141 7.76 -15.31 -8.74
C ARG A 141 8.10 -13.99 -8.03
N LYS A 142 9.31 -13.85 -7.49
CA LYS A 142 9.76 -12.59 -6.89
C LYS A 142 9.92 -11.53 -7.97
N ILE A 143 10.58 -11.85 -9.08
CA ILE A 143 10.73 -10.95 -10.24
C ILE A 143 9.36 -10.58 -10.82
N GLU A 144 8.46 -11.55 -11.03
CA GLU A 144 7.08 -11.29 -11.49
C GLU A 144 6.29 -10.33 -10.58
N TYR A 145 6.61 -10.30 -9.28
CA TYR A 145 6.00 -9.34 -8.36
C TYR A 145 6.47 -7.91 -8.65
N PHE A 146 7.76 -7.72 -8.90
CA PHE A 146 8.34 -6.42 -9.27
C PHE A 146 7.76 -5.95 -10.61
N GLU A 147 7.77 -6.80 -11.64
CA GLU A 147 7.23 -6.45 -12.97
C GLU A 147 5.75 -6.08 -12.91
N TRP A 148 4.96 -6.83 -12.12
CA TRP A 148 3.56 -6.49 -11.87
C TRP A 148 3.40 -5.14 -11.16
N ALA A 149 4.19 -4.88 -10.13
CA ALA A 149 4.14 -3.60 -9.41
C ALA A 149 4.50 -2.43 -10.35
N HIS A 150 5.49 -2.61 -11.21
CA HIS A 150 5.89 -1.63 -12.22
C HIS A 150 4.77 -1.36 -13.23
N ALA A 151 4.07 -2.40 -13.70
CA ALA A 151 2.92 -2.25 -14.59
C ALA A 151 1.76 -1.47 -13.93
N VAL A 152 1.50 -1.70 -12.64
CA VAL A 152 0.51 -0.90 -11.89
C VAL A 152 0.97 0.56 -11.80
N VAL A 153 2.21 0.80 -11.39
CA VAL A 153 2.75 2.16 -11.20
C VAL A 153 2.82 2.95 -12.50
N ALA A 154 2.99 2.30 -13.66
CA ALA A 154 2.90 2.96 -14.97
C ALA A 154 1.57 3.73 -15.15
N GLY A 155 0.46 3.19 -14.65
CA GLY A 155 -0.85 3.87 -14.67
C GLY A 155 -1.03 4.94 -13.57
N LEU A 156 -0.14 4.96 -12.57
CA LEU A 156 -0.16 5.92 -11.46
C LEU A 156 0.76 7.13 -11.68
N ARG A 157 1.62 7.11 -12.70
CA ARG A 157 2.58 8.20 -12.99
C ARG A 157 1.89 9.55 -13.21
N GLY A 158 2.62 10.63 -12.92
CA GLY A 158 2.13 11.99 -12.95
C GLY A 158 1.31 12.38 -11.72
N THR A 159 1.39 11.59 -10.64
CA THR A 159 0.66 11.86 -9.38
C THR A 159 1.57 12.56 -8.37
N ASP A 160 2.75 12.02 -8.12
CA ASP A 160 3.72 12.58 -7.17
C ASP A 160 5.15 12.16 -7.52
N ALA A 161 5.97 13.14 -7.93
CA ALA A 161 7.32 12.87 -8.42
C ALA A 161 8.24 12.22 -7.36
N ARG A 162 8.00 12.50 -6.06
CA ARG A 162 8.81 11.95 -4.97
C ARG A 162 8.52 10.47 -4.78
N LEU A 163 7.25 10.08 -4.67
CA LEU A 163 6.83 8.68 -4.56
C LEU A 163 7.21 7.88 -5.79
N GLU A 164 7.04 8.45 -6.98
CA GLU A 164 7.48 7.85 -8.24
C GLU A 164 8.99 7.55 -8.23
N SER A 165 9.81 8.52 -7.83
CA SER A 165 11.26 8.33 -7.71
C SER A 165 11.66 7.32 -6.62
N LEU A 166 10.89 7.25 -5.53
CA LEU A 166 11.11 6.25 -4.47
C LEU A 166 10.75 4.85 -4.96
N PHE A 167 9.71 4.73 -5.78
CA PHE A 167 9.33 3.47 -6.41
C PHE A 167 10.39 3.00 -7.39
N ASP A 168 10.90 3.89 -8.25
CA ASP A 168 11.94 3.56 -9.24
C ASP A 168 13.19 3.00 -8.57
N ARG A 169 13.67 3.67 -7.51
CA ARG A 169 14.81 3.15 -6.73
C ARG A 169 14.50 1.81 -6.08
N ALA A 170 13.35 1.67 -5.41
CA ALA A 170 12.98 0.41 -4.78
C ALA A 170 12.84 -0.74 -5.80
N TYR A 171 12.43 -0.43 -7.03
CA TYR A 171 12.33 -1.37 -8.13
C TYR A 171 13.71 -1.79 -8.66
N GLU A 172 14.58 -0.83 -8.96
CA GLU A 172 15.94 -1.06 -9.45
C GLU A 172 16.79 -1.81 -8.43
N ASP A 173 16.88 -1.29 -7.21
CA ASP A 173 17.67 -1.87 -6.11
C ASP A 173 17.21 -3.29 -5.79
N GLY A 174 15.89 -3.50 -5.71
CA GLY A 174 15.33 -4.81 -5.37
C GLY A 174 15.51 -5.86 -6.48
N LEU A 175 15.46 -5.47 -7.75
CA LEU A 175 15.77 -6.40 -8.85
C LEU A 175 17.27 -6.73 -8.90
N ALA A 176 18.14 -5.75 -8.68
CA ALA A 176 19.58 -5.99 -8.59
C ALA A 176 19.93 -6.97 -7.46
N GLU A 177 19.37 -6.75 -6.26
CA GLU A 177 19.56 -7.64 -5.11
C GLU A 177 19.05 -9.07 -5.38
N LEU A 178 17.85 -9.21 -5.97
CA LEU A 178 17.29 -10.52 -6.31
C LEU A 178 18.11 -11.28 -7.38
N ARG A 179 18.78 -10.56 -8.28
CA ARG A 179 19.64 -11.13 -9.33
C ARG A 179 21.07 -11.38 -8.85
N GLY A 180 21.43 -10.94 -7.65
CA GLY A 180 22.78 -11.01 -7.12
C GLY A 180 23.75 -10.04 -7.81
N GLU A 181 23.22 -8.96 -8.38
CA GLU A 181 23.99 -7.87 -8.96
C GLU A 181 24.45 -6.94 -7.81
N ALA A 182 25.68 -6.41 -7.88
CA ALA A 182 26.15 -5.47 -6.86
C ALA A 182 25.37 -4.15 -6.98
N VAL A 183 24.68 -3.76 -5.91
CA VAL A 183 23.97 -2.48 -5.75
C VAL A 183 24.96 -1.35 -5.44
#